data_AF-A0AAD0WX11-F1
#
_entry.id   AF-A0AAD0WX11-F1
#
_cell.length_a   1.000
_cell.length_b   1.000
_cell.length_c   1.000
_cell.angle_alpha   90.00
_cell.angle_beta   90.00
_cell.angle_gamma   90.00
#
_symmetry.space_group_name_H-M   'P 1'
#
loop_
_entity.id
_entity.type
_entity.pdbx_description
1 polymer ?
#
loop_
_entity_poly.entity_id
_entity_poly.type
_entity_poly.pdbx_seq_one_letter_code
_entity_poly.pdbx_strand_id
1 'polypeptide(L)'
;MKLFIAFILSFNVFCHELEYQNYLKLQSSLVEGNLSNALKSWKTMCEKELGHYAKDYKYNDCGKNIESVSALRDSFKLLSEIYIKNGKSLENSELKIVKCPMAKARWIQKGSSIKNPYYGKKMLTCGEIES
;
A
#
# COMPACT_ATOMS: atom_id res chain seq x y z
N MET A 1 4.27 -47.63 -24.66
CA MET A 1 3.91 -47.45 -23.25
C MET A 1 4.32 -46.04 -22.85
N LYS A 2 3.37 -45.10 -22.82
CA LYS A 2 3.65 -43.67 -22.57
C LYS A 2 4.03 -43.49 -21.10
N LEU A 3 5.23 -43.00 -20.86
CA LEU A 3 5.73 -42.62 -19.55
C LEU A 3 4.94 -41.40 -19.07
N PHE A 4 4.02 -41.59 -18.13
CA PHE A 4 3.36 -40.48 -17.44
C PHE A 4 4.38 -39.86 -16.49
N ILE A 5 4.95 -38.71 -16.90
CA ILE A 5 5.67 -37.82 -16.00
C ILE A 5 4.60 -37.22 -15.08
N ALA A 6 4.53 -37.71 -13.85
CA ALA A 6 3.77 -37.08 -12.79
C ALA A 6 4.44 -35.74 -12.47
N PHE A 7 3.92 -34.65 -13.02
CA PHE A 7 4.24 -33.31 -12.58
C PHE A 7 3.62 -33.15 -11.19
N ILE A 8 4.42 -33.40 -10.16
CA ILE A 8 4.05 -33.06 -8.79
C ILE A 8 4.05 -31.52 -8.76
N LEU A 9 2.87 -30.92 -8.97
CA LEU A 9 2.60 -29.54 -8.59
C LEU A 9 2.64 -29.51 -7.06
N SER A 10 3.84 -29.44 -6.51
CA SER A 10 4.02 -28.80 -5.21
C SER A 10 3.57 -27.36 -5.41
N PHE A 11 2.32 -27.07 -5.03
CA PHE A 11 1.90 -25.71 -4.75
C PHE A 11 2.75 -25.25 -3.59
N ASN A 12 3.94 -24.74 -3.90
CA ASN A 12 4.68 -23.89 -3.01
C ASN A 12 3.68 -22.81 -2.60
N VAL A 13 3.32 -22.77 -1.32
CA VAL A 13 2.73 -21.60 -0.71
C VAL A 13 3.79 -20.52 -0.81
N PHE A 14 3.90 -19.89 -1.98
CA PHE A 14 4.72 -18.70 -2.13
C PHE A 14 4.00 -17.65 -1.30
N CYS A 15 4.62 -17.25 -0.20
CA CYS A 15 4.23 -16.05 0.51
C CYS A 15 4.31 -14.91 -0.52
N HIS A 16 3.16 -14.43 -1.00
CA HIS A 16 3.12 -13.38 -2.00
C HIS A 16 3.42 -12.05 -1.32
N GLU A 17 4.64 -11.55 -1.46
CA GLU A 17 5.01 -10.24 -0.92
C GLU A 17 4.31 -9.11 -1.68
N LEU A 18 3.95 -8.04 -0.96
CA LEU A 18 3.31 -6.87 -1.57
C LEU A 18 4.32 -5.98 -2.32
N GLU A 19 4.01 -5.66 -3.57
CA GLU A 19 4.81 -4.77 -4.43
C GLU A 19 4.39 -3.31 -4.28
N TYR A 20 5.34 -2.37 -4.42
CA TYR A 20 5.04 -0.96 -4.10
C TYR A 20 4.49 -0.12 -5.26
N GLN A 21 4.35 -0.66 -6.48
CA GLN A 21 4.02 0.18 -7.64
C GLN A 21 2.66 0.87 -7.52
N ASN A 22 1.58 0.13 -7.23
CA ASN A 22 0.24 0.73 -7.10
C ASN A 22 0.08 1.44 -5.75
N TYR A 23 0.76 0.96 -4.70
CA TYR A 23 0.86 1.66 -3.42
C TYR A 23 1.42 3.08 -3.59
N LEU A 24 2.53 3.26 -4.32
CA LEU A 24 3.15 4.57 -4.53
C LEU A 24 2.31 5.47 -5.44
N LYS A 25 1.59 4.91 -6.42
CA LYS A 25 0.62 5.68 -7.23
C LYS A 25 -0.54 6.18 -6.38
N LEU A 26 -1.06 5.35 -5.48
CA LEU A 26 -2.08 5.73 -4.52
C LEU A 26 -1.57 6.84 -3.59
N GLN A 27 -0.38 6.66 -2.99
CA GLN A 27 0.26 7.66 -2.14
C GLN A 27 0.39 9.02 -2.86
N SER A 28 0.91 9.06 -4.10
CA SER A 28 1.04 10.30 -4.87
C SER A 28 -0.30 10.95 -5.17
N SER A 29 -1.30 10.15 -5.56
CA SER A 29 -2.66 10.65 -5.85
C SER A 29 -3.31 11.27 -4.61
N LEU A 30 -3.07 10.71 -3.42
CA LEU A 30 -3.56 11.26 -2.14
C LEU A 30 -2.85 12.56 -1.75
N VAL A 31 -1.55 12.68 -2.04
CA VAL A 31 -0.79 13.93 -1.86
C VAL A 31 -1.38 15.05 -2.74
N GLU A 32 -1.66 14.73 -4.00
CA GLU A 32 -2.25 15.65 -4.98
C GLU A 32 -3.71 15.98 -4.70
N GLY A 33 -4.41 15.13 -3.93
CA GLY A 33 -5.85 15.24 -3.70
C GLY A 33 -6.69 14.79 -4.89
N ASN A 34 -6.15 13.94 -5.76
CA ASN A 34 -6.85 13.42 -6.94
C ASN A 34 -7.61 12.14 -6.59
N LEU A 35 -8.90 12.27 -6.25
CA LEU A 35 -9.73 11.13 -5.84
C LEU A 35 -9.86 10.07 -6.95
N SER A 36 -10.04 10.49 -8.20
CA SER A 36 -10.24 9.56 -9.33
C SER A 36 -9.04 8.63 -9.52
N ASN A 37 -7.83 9.21 -9.58
CA ASN A 37 -6.60 8.42 -9.70
C ASN A 37 -6.34 7.57 -8.46
N ALA A 38 -6.60 8.11 -7.27
CA ALA A 38 -6.44 7.39 -6.02
C ALA A 38 -7.37 6.16 -5.97
N LEU A 39 -8.66 6.31 -6.31
CA LEU A 39 -9.61 5.20 -6.36
C LEU A 39 -9.21 4.13 -7.38
N LYS A 40 -8.65 4.52 -8.53
CA LYS A 40 -8.16 3.57 -9.53
C LYS A 40 -7.04 2.67 -8.96
N SER A 41 -6.03 3.28 -8.34
CA SER A 41 -4.93 2.51 -7.72
C SER A 41 -5.43 1.68 -6.55
N TRP A 42 -6.24 2.25 -5.68
CA TRP A 42 -6.81 1.58 -4.51
C TRP A 42 -7.66 0.35 -4.87
N LYS A 43 -8.58 0.47 -5.85
CA LYS A 43 -9.37 -0.67 -6.35
C LYS A 43 -8.49 -1.76 -6.93
N THR A 44 -7.45 -1.38 -7.69
CA THR A 44 -6.48 -2.34 -8.23
C THR A 44 -5.79 -3.13 -7.11
N MET A 45 -5.35 -2.47 -6.05
CA MET A 45 -4.71 -3.11 -4.90
C MET A 45 -5.68 -4.06 -4.20
N CYS A 46 -6.93 -3.63 -3.99
CA CYS A 46 -7.99 -4.44 -3.39
C CYS A 46 -8.31 -5.71 -4.20
N GLU A 47 -8.40 -5.59 -5.53
CA GLU A 47 -8.80 -6.69 -6.40
C GLU A 47 -7.68 -7.69 -6.68
N LYS A 48 -6.42 -7.22 -6.70
CA LYS A 48 -5.31 -8.00 -7.29
C LYS A 48 -4.13 -8.24 -6.37
N GLU A 49 -3.94 -7.43 -5.32
CA GLU A 49 -2.71 -7.45 -4.51
C GLU A 49 -2.97 -7.91 -3.08
N LEU A 50 -4.01 -7.38 -2.43
CA LEU A 50 -4.20 -7.61 -1.00
C LEU A 50 -4.54 -9.05 -0.65
N GLY A 51 -5.31 -9.77 -1.47
CA GLY A 51 -5.65 -11.17 -1.24
C GLY A 51 -6.03 -11.49 0.22
N HIS A 52 -5.28 -12.39 0.86
CA HIS A 52 -5.49 -12.78 2.26
C HIS A 52 -5.16 -11.66 3.26
N TYR A 53 -4.23 -10.75 2.95
CA TYR A 53 -3.86 -9.63 3.83
C TYR A 53 -5.05 -8.74 4.20
N ALA A 54 -6.00 -8.56 3.27
CA ALA A 54 -7.20 -7.78 3.59
C ALA A 54 -7.99 -8.40 4.75
N LYS A 55 -8.13 -9.73 4.75
CA LYS A 55 -8.82 -10.46 5.83
C LYS A 55 -7.99 -10.51 7.10
N ASP A 56 -6.71 -10.86 6.99
CA ASP A 56 -5.84 -11.10 8.15
C ASP A 56 -5.60 -9.82 8.97
N TYR A 57 -5.59 -8.67 8.29
CA TYR A 57 -5.44 -7.35 8.92
C TYR A 57 -6.77 -6.61 9.09
N LYS A 58 -7.93 -7.27 8.86
CA LYS A 58 -9.27 -6.70 9.00
C LYS A 58 -9.49 -5.42 8.18
N TYR A 59 -8.86 -5.34 7.02
CA TYR A 59 -9.02 -4.27 6.06
C TYR A 59 -10.30 -4.47 5.25
N ASN A 60 -11.43 -4.05 5.84
CA ASN A 60 -12.76 -4.24 5.26
C ASN A 60 -13.17 -3.12 4.29
N ASP A 61 -12.22 -2.27 3.89
CA ASP A 61 -12.52 -1.08 3.11
C ASP A 61 -12.71 -1.38 1.62
N CYS A 62 -12.19 -2.49 1.10
CA CYS A 62 -12.23 -2.81 -0.34
C CYS A 62 -13.64 -2.86 -0.96
N GLY A 63 -14.67 -3.08 -0.14
CA GLY A 63 -16.08 -3.04 -0.58
C GLY A 63 -16.79 -1.70 -0.33
N LYS A 64 -16.12 -0.70 0.26
CA LYS A 64 -16.75 0.58 0.60
C LYS A 64 -16.87 1.48 -0.63
N ASN A 65 -17.98 2.22 -0.68
CA ASN A 65 -18.09 3.37 -1.55
C ASN A 65 -17.36 4.56 -0.93
N ILE A 66 -16.20 4.93 -1.49
CA ILE A 66 -15.36 6.02 -1.00
C ILE A 66 -15.59 7.26 -1.87
N GLU A 67 -16.26 8.25 -1.30
CA GLU A 67 -16.72 9.44 -2.04
C GLU A 67 -15.85 10.68 -1.83
N SER A 68 -14.81 10.59 -0.99
CA SER A 68 -13.92 11.72 -0.72
C SER A 68 -12.47 11.30 -0.55
N VAL A 69 -11.56 12.24 -0.85
CA VAL A 69 -10.12 12.07 -0.59
C VAL A 69 -9.87 11.85 0.89
N SER A 70 -10.62 12.52 1.78
CA SER A 70 -10.47 12.36 3.23
C SER A 70 -10.77 10.92 3.67
N ALA A 71 -11.89 10.36 3.21
CA ALA A 71 -12.25 8.98 3.51
C ALA A 71 -11.19 7.98 2.99
N LEU A 72 -10.66 8.22 1.78
CA LEU A 72 -9.60 7.37 1.24
C LEU A 72 -8.27 7.50 2.00
N ARG A 73 -7.94 8.69 2.51
CA ARG A 73 -6.76 8.90 3.35
C ARG A 73 -6.85 8.16 4.68
N ASP A 74 -8.04 8.09 5.27
CA ASP A 74 -8.26 7.31 6.49
C ASP A 74 -8.10 5.82 6.22
N SER A 75 -8.69 5.33 5.12
CA SER A 75 -8.47 3.95 4.65
C SER A 75 -6.98 3.64 4.41
N PHE A 76 -6.25 4.59 3.83
CA PHE A 76 -4.83 4.43 3.52
C PHE A 76 -3.93 4.24 4.74
N LYS A 77 -4.36 4.62 5.96
CA LYS A 77 -3.59 4.42 7.19
C LYS A 77 -3.38 2.93 7.47
N LEU A 78 -4.45 2.15 7.53
CA LEU A 78 -4.36 0.71 7.75
C LEU A 78 -3.69 0.01 6.56
N LEU A 79 -4.01 0.43 5.34
CA LEU A 79 -3.36 -0.10 4.13
C LEU A 79 -1.84 0.07 4.18
N SER A 80 -1.35 1.23 4.62
CA SER A 80 0.08 1.49 4.76
C SER A 80 0.75 0.59 5.79
N GLU A 81 0.10 0.34 6.92
CA GLU A 81 0.61 -0.61 7.92
C GLU A 81 0.70 -2.04 7.38
N ILE A 82 -0.24 -2.45 6.52
CA ILE A 82 -0.18 -3.75 5.84
C ILE A 82 1.04 -3.81 4.92
N TYR A 83 1.26 -2.81 4.07
CA TYR A 83 2.41 -2.78 3.15
C TYR A 83 3.74 -2.68 3.89
N ILE A 84 3.83 -1.92 4.97
CA ILE A 84 5.04 -1.82 5.80
C ILE A 84 5.43 -3.18 6.39
N LYS A 85 4.45 -4.01 6.76
CA LYS A 85 4.69 -5.31 7.41
C LYS A 85 4.89 -6.47 6.45
N ASN A 86 4.29 -6.42 5.27
CA ASN A 86 4.21 -7.57 4.36
C ASN A 86 4.69 -7.26 2.93
N GLY A 87 5.18 -6.04 2.69
CA GLY A 87 5.77 -5.69 1.41
C GLY A 87 7.19 -6.21 1.27
N LYS A 88 7.69 -6.16 0.03
CA LYS A 88 9.07 -6.53 -0.28
C LYS A 88 10.08 -5.80 0.59
N SER A 89 11.23 -6.44 0.82
CA SER A 89 12.37 -5.81 1.49
C SER A 89 12.68 -4.44 0.87
N LEU A 90 12.90 -3.45 1.74
CA LEU A 90 13.29 -2.10 1.34
C LEU A 90 14.82 -1.95 1.24
N GLU A 91 15.59 -2.99 1.59
CA GLU A 91 17.04 -3.00 1.48
C GLU A 91 17.48 -2.70 0.04
N ASN A 92 18.48 -1.83 -0.11
CA ASN A 92 18.97 -1.36 -1.40
C ASN A 92 17.91 -0.68 -2.30
N SER A 93 16.72 -0.36 -1.76
CA SER A 93 15.70 0.42 -2.47
C SER A 93 15.84 1.92 -2.18
N GLU A 94 15.28 2.74 -3.06
CA GLU A 94 15.11 4.19 -2.83
C GLU A 94 13.89 4.50 -1.93
N LEU A 95 13.22 3.48 -1.38
CA LEU A 95 12.02 3.64 -0.58
C LEU A 95 12.36 3.85 0.89
N LYS A 96 11.53 4.65 1.56
CA LYS A 96 11.67 5.03 2.96
C LYS A 96 10.32 4.91 3.66
N ILE A 97 10.34 4.41 4.90
CA ILE A 97 9.20 4.53 5.80
C ILE A 97 9.26 5.92 6.43
N VAL A 98 8.11 6.59 6.47
CA VAL A 98 7.96 7.92 7.06
C VAL A 98 6.81 7.87 8.07
N LYS A 99 6.98 8.56 9.18
CA LYS A 99 5.97 8.70 10.24
C LYS A 99 5.59 10.16 10.43
N CYS A 100 4.30 10.47 10.57
CA CYS A 100 3.83 11.80 10.98
C CYS A 100 3.05 11.66 12.29
N PRO A 101 3.57 12.16 13.43
CA PRO A 101 2.91 12.06 14.75
C PRO A 101 1.51 12.68 14.78
N MET A 102 1.28 13.76 14.04
CA MET A 102 -0.03 14.42 13.95
C MET A 102 -1.09 13.52 13.28
N ALA A 103 -0.70 12.82 12.20
CA ALA A 103 -1.58 11.88 11.53
C ALA A 103 -1.76 10.56 12.31
N LYS A 104 -0.88 10.30 13.29
CA LYS A 104 -0.73 9.01 13.99
C LYS A 104 -0.62 7.85 13.00
N ALA A 105 0.14 8.06 11.94
CA ALA A 105 0.22 7.13 10.81
C ALA A 105 1.61 7.13 10.17
N ARG A 106 1.89 6.04 9.44
CA ARG A 106 3.13 5.80 8.71
C ARG A 106 2.83 5.42 7.27
N TRP A 107 3.73 5.76 6.35
CA TRP A 107 3.63 5.40 4.95
C TRP A 107 5.00 5.11 4.35
N ILE A 108 5.01 4.47 3.19
CA ILE A 108 6.21 4.29 2.38
C ILE A 108 6.22 5.34 1.27
N GLN A 109 7.38 5.92 0.98
CA GLN A 109 7.55 6.82 -0.16
C GLN A 109 8.90 6.62 -0.82
N LYS A 110 9.04 7.18 -2.02
CA LYS A 110 10.31 7.22 -2.75
C LYS A 110 11.12 8.47 -2.38
N GLY A 111 12.38 8.28 -2.02
CA GLY A 111 13.32 9.35 -1.71
C GLY A 111 13.04 10.07 -0.38
N SER A 112 13.88 11.07 -0.08
CA SER A 112 13.90 11.77 1.21
C SER A 112 12.99 12.99 1.30
N SER A 113 12.47 13.50 0.18
CA SER A 113 11.54 14.64 0.20
C SER A 113 10.18 14.20 0.74
N ILE A 114 9.84 14.59 1.95
CA ILE A 114 8.58 14.22 2.61
C ILE A 114 7.37 14.68 1.79
N LYS A 115 6.46 13.76 1.50
CA LYS A 115 5.19 14.01 0.81
C LYS A 115 4.04 13.35 1.57
N ASN A 116 3.47 14.08 2.52
CA ASN A 116 2.44 13.56 3.42
C ASN A 116 1.11 13.25 2.68
N PRO A 117 0.69 11.98 2.58
CA PRO A 117 -0.55 11.62 1.87
C PRO A 117 -1.82 11.95 2.67
N TYR A 118 -1.73 12.11 4.00
CA TYR A 118 -2.87 12.31 4.90
C TYR A 118 -3.35 13.76 4.97
N TYR A 119 -2.44 14.71 4.84
CA TYR A 119 -2.78 16.14 4.80
C TYR A 119 -2.61 16.77 3.41
N GLY A 120 -1.92 16.08 2.49
CA GLY A 120 -1.62 16.58 1.15
C GLY A 120 -0.97 17.96 1.20
N LYS A 121 -1.35 18.85 0.27
CA LYS A 121 -0.81 20.22 0.18
C LYS A 121 -0.94 21.05 1.47
N LYS A 122 -1.86 20.73 2.38
CA LYS A 122 -2.04 21.50 3.64
C LYS A 122 -0.89 21.33 4.62
N MET A 123 -0.24 20.15 4.63
CA MET A 123 0.92 19.87 5.50
C MET A 123 1.86 18.89 4.79
N LEU A 124 2.30 19.26 3.59
CA LEU A 124 3.04 18.37 2.69
C LEU A 124 4.30 17.79 3.32
N THR A 125 4.96 18.57 4.17
CA THR A 125 6.24 18.24 4.81
C THR A 125 6.09 17.68 6.24
N CYS A 126 4.87 17.43 6.76
CA CYS A 126 4.75 16.74 8.06
C CYS A 126 5.22 15.30 7.92
N GLY A 127 6.29 14.97 8.61
CA GLY A 127 6.75 13.61 8.83
C GLY A 127 8.26 13.53 8.89
N GLU A 128 8.74 12.44 9.45
CA GLU A 128 10.17 12.14 9.61
C GLU A 128 10.43 10.73 9.06
N ILE A 129 11.55 10.57 8.36
CA ILE A 129 12.00 9.26 7.89
C ILE A 129 12.31 8.41 9.12
N GLU A 130 11.72 7.21 9.20
CA GLU A 130 12.08 6.25 10.24
C GLU A 130 13.50 5.74 9.97
N SER A 131 14.35 5.84 10.98
CA SER A 131 15.75 5.37 11.00
C SER A 131 15.84 3.85 11.14
#